data_AF-A0A521YW74-F1
#
_entry.id   AF-A0A521YW74-F1
#
_cell.length_a   1.000
_cell.length_b   1.000
_cell.length_c   1.000
_cell.angle_alpha   90.00
_cell.angle_beta   90.00
_cell.angle_gamma   90.00
#
_symmetry.space_group_name_H-M   'P 1'
#
loop_
_entity.id
_entity.type
_entity.pdbx_description
1 polymer ?
#
loop_
_entity_poly.entity_id
_entity_poly.type
_entity_poly.pdbx_seq_one_letter_code
_entity_poly.pdbx_strand_id
1 'polypeptide(L)'
;MAALMAAGLVAACGGGGGGGGGSDPGATSSGNGSLSQAEAQTAVTPPNSSTADDTTGYTGSTGSAPGSSDAAANSVLVDPAAVQGSASAPDTGSSAPVADSLASVATAQAVQVSSTPTIDPGPYWSQVSSQLVAGFDLAGTDAVSNWTFYNGAEFPGATGSLSESTGISGKAGKLTYNFSCGGAYWTATAGRQCGKYVSMNLPKVPSTLTFDSTDVPTIAFDVRNLQATASPTLRVVDSTGQTLQFKGLTARSLENANGANWQRVQVPVSNSASFWGGAADGVLHLPIKQTAVLAGNVALATPPGDLEVDNVAYLKSPETAFDLKANAPLSSITYPSSYLGRMGVVWRARYGYAALDKAVAAGLTLVRMDLQWEAVEINGKWDFTYYSNIATELAKRNVKILWILDYGHKDHGGSTTPPVTTANQAAYAEFARRAALTFKGRNVVGFEIWNEPNWQPFWPNPNPVDYGNLL
;
A
#
# COMPACT_ATOMS: atom_id res chain seq x y z
N MET A 1 32.55 2.62 -31.45
CA MET A 1 33.07 1.39 -30.82
C MET A 1 32.01 0.94 -29.82
N ALA A 2 31.03 0.12 -30.25
CA ALA A 2 31.01 -1.35 -30.19
C ALA A 2 31.26 -1.86 -28.74
N ALA A 3 30.41 -2.67 -28.09
CA ALA A 3 29.62 -3.76 -28.64
C ALA A 3 28.35 -4.10 -27.83
N LEU A 4 27.42 -4.66 -28.60
CA LEU A 4 26.22 -5.42 -28.30
C LEU A 4 26.55 -6.79 -27.66
N MET A 5 25.68 -7.35 -26.83
CA MET A 5 25.58 -8.80 -26.59
C MET A 5 24.11 -9.18 -26.37
N ALA A 6 23.55 -9.85 -27.37
CA ALA A 6 22.34 -10.64 -27.30
C ALA A 6 22.74 -12.11 -27.14
N ALA A 7 21.95 -12.92 -26.41
CA ALA A 7 22.07 -14.37 -26.42
C ALA A 7 20.71 -14.98 -26.74
N GLY A 8 20.64 -15.60 -27.91
CA GLY A 8 19.47 -16.30 -28.44
C GLY A 8 19.41 -17.77 -28.03
N LEU A 9 18.17 -18.27 -28.10
CA LEU A 9 17.74 -19.64 -27.97
C LEU A 9 18.32 -20.52 -29.10
N VAL A 10 18.82 -21.71 -28.79
CA VAL A 10 19.17 -22.74 -29.78
C VAL A 10 18.26 -23.93 -29.60
N ALA A 11 17.52 -24.25 -30.67
CA ALA A 11 16.85 -25.52 -30.88
C ALA A 11 17.83 -26.53 -31.51
N ALA A 12 17.75 -27.79 -31.11
CA ALA A 12 18.33 -28.91 -31.85
C ALA A 12 17.39 -30.12 -31.77
N CYS A 13 17.06 -30.63 -32.96
CA CYS A 13 16.28 -31.84 -33.21
C CYS A 13 17.08 -33.12 -32.93
N GLY A 14 16.37 -34.21 -32.63
CA GLY A 14 16.89 -35.59 -32.71
C GLY A 14 15.76 -36.57 -32.44
N GLY A 15 15.26 -37.25 -33.48
CA GLY A 15 14.13 -38.17 -33.41
C GLY A 15 14.52 -39.64 -33.26
N GLY A 16 13.48 -40.49 -33.11
CA GLY A 16 13.50 -41.89 -33.53
C GLY A 16 12.96 -42.93 -32.53
N GLY A 17 11.78 -43.49 -32.85
CA GLY A 17 11.58 -44.95 -32.79
C GLY A 17 10.67 -45.56 -31.71
N GLY A 18 9.40 -45.83 -32.07
CA GLY A 18 8.88 -47.20 -32.24
C GLY A 18 8.26 -48.00 -31.06
N GLY A 19 6.96 -48.32 -31.20
CA GLY A 19 6.26 -49.52 -30.68
C GLY A 19 5.86 -49.49 -29.19
N GLY A 20 4.70 -49.93 -28.72
CA GLY A 20 3.61 -50.72 -29.27
C GLY A 20 3.06 -51.64 -28.16
N GLY A 21 1.75 -51.55 -27.86
CA GLY A 21 0.96 -52.65 -27.27
C GLY A 21 0.75 -52.69 -25.74
N GLY A 22 -0.52 -52.88 -25.35
CA GLY A 22 -0.86 -53.88 -24.34
C GLY A 22 -1.45 -53.43 -23.00
N SER A 23 -2.80 -53.42 -22.94
CA SER A 23 -3.64 -54.09 -21.90
C SER A 23 -3.43 -53.86 -20.40
N ASP A 24 -4.47 -53.26 -19.78
CA ASP A 24 -5.07 -53.50 -18.45
C ASP A 24 -5.20 -55.01 -18.05
N PRO A 25 -5.71 -55.40 -16.85
CA PRO A 25 -5.57 -54.93 -15.47
C PRO A 25 -5.41 -56.11 -14.45
N GLY A 26 -5.33 -55.85 -13.15
CA GLY A 26 -5.53 -56.87 -12.09
C GLY A 26 -4.82 -56.52 -10.78
N ALA A 27 -5.52 -56.16 -9.70
CA ALA A 27 -6.11 -57.06 -8.69
C ALA A 27 -5.00 -57.77 -7.88
N THR A 28 -4.94 -57.78 -6.54
CA THR A 28 -5.96 -58.01 -5.51
C THR A 28 -5.31 -57.85 -4.11
N SER A 29 -6.15 -57.51 -3.11
CA SER A 29 -6.24 -58.05 -1.73
C SER A 29 -4.97 -58.12 -0.85
N SER A 30 -4.98 -57.81 0.44
CA SER A 30 -5.88 -58.21 1.53
C SER A 30 -5.42 -57.44 2.79
N GLY A 31 -6.32 -56.90 3.63
CA GLY A 31 -6.89 -57.57 4.80
C GLY A 31 -6.00 -57.34 6.05
N ASN A 32 -6.47 -57.01 7.25
CA ASN A 32 -7.82 -57.00 7.81
C ASN A 32 -7.78 -56.40 9.23
N GLY A 33 -8.88 -55.73 9.63
CA GLY A 33 -9.37 -55.58 11.02
C GLY A 33 -8.72 -54.53 11.93
N SER A 34 -9.42 -53.83 12.83
CA SER A 34 -10.85 -53.73 13.16
C SER A 34 -11.01 -52.75 14.34
N LEU A 35 -12.03 -51.86 14.26
CA LEU A 35 -12.84 -51.26 15.35
C LEU A 35 -12.11 -50.34 16.37
N SER A 36 -12.64 -49.19 16.84
CA SER A 36 -14.02 -48.84 17.18
C SER A 36 -14.28 -47.32 17.18
N GLN A 37 -15.57 -46.99 17.24
CA GLN A 37 -16.21 -45.68 17.10
C GLN A 37 -15.97 -44.71 18.28
N ALA A 38 -15.94 -43.40 17.98
CA ALA A 38 -16.27 -42.33 18.93
C ALA A 38 -17.08 -41.24 18.21
N GLU A 39 -18.39 -41.30 18.43
CA GLU A 39 -19.39 -40.23 18.58
C GLU A 39 -19.19 -38.92 17.79
N ALA A 40 -19.94 -38.83 16.68
CA ALA A 40 -20.22 -37.58 15.98
C ALA A 40 -21.33 -36.79 16.70
N GLN A 41 -21.06 -35.54 17.06
CA GLN A 41 -22.09 -34.55 17.37
C GLN A 41 -22.28 -33.59 16.19
N THR A 42 -23.40 -33.81 15.50
CA THR A 42 -24.26 -32.89 14.74
C THR A 42 -23.64 -31.65 14.12
N ALA A 43 -23.34 -31.77 12.84
CA ALA A 43 -23.22 -30.66 11.89
C ALA A 43 -24.56 -29.89 11.81
N VAL A 44 -24.50 -28.58 12.06
CA VAL A 44 -25.57 -27.67 11.68
C VAL A 44 -25.50 -27.48 10.17
N THR A 45 -26.55 -27.91 9.48
CA THR A 45 -26.73 -27.78 8.03
C THR A 45 -26.73 -26.29 7.64
N PRO A 46 -25.89 -25.84 6.68
CA PRO A 46 -26.04 -24.50 6.12
C PRO A 46 -27.31 -24.45 5.24
N PRO A 47 -28.07 -23.34 5.23
CA PRO A 47 -29.20 -23.20 4.32
C PRO A 47 -28.73 -23.08 2.86
N ASN A 48 -29.61 -23.52 1.97
CA ASN A 48 -29.44 -23.73 0.55
C ASN A 48 -28.74 -22.58 -0.20
N SER A 49 -27.85 -23.01 -1.10
CA SER A 49 -27.26 -22.23 -2.19
C SER A 49 -28.33 -21.59 -3.07
N SER A 50 -28.46 -20.26 -2.98
CA SER A 50 -28.87 -19.44 -4.12
C SER A 50 -27.61 -18.97 -4.84
N THR A 51 -27.43 -19.41 -6.08
CA THR A 51 -26.46 -18.87 -7.02
C THR A 51 -26.81 -17.41 -7.29
N ALA A 52 -26.20 -16.51 -6.53
CA ALA A 52 -26.07 -15.10 -6.85
C ALA A 52 -24.58 -14.77 -6.81
N ASP A 53 -24.11 -14.18 -7.91
CA ASP A 53 -22.74 -13.76 -8.17
C ASP A 53 -22.25 -12.81 -7.07
N ASP A 54 -21.45 -13.33 -6.13
CA ASP A 54 -20.90 -12.56 -5.00
C ASP A 54 -19.57 -11.90 -5.41
N THR A 55 -19.72 -10.87 -6.22
CA THR A 55 -18.73 -9.82 -6.41
C THR A 55 -19.28 -8.52 -5.84
N THR A 56 -19.65 -8.45 -4.55
CA THR A 56 -19.86 -7.16 -3.84
C THR A 56 -19.84 -7.35 -2.32
N GLY A 57 -18.77 -6.91 -1.67
CA GLY A 57 -18.65 -6.98 -0.21
C GLY A 57 -17.49 -6.18 0.37
N TYR A 58 -17.18 -5.03 -0.22
CA TYR A 58 -16.39 -3.98 0.41
C TYR A 58 -17.37 -2.87 0.82
N THR A 59 -18.09 -3.08 1.92
CA THR A 59 -18.87 -2.01 2.56
C THR A 59 -17.93 -1.23 3.46
N GLY A 60 -17.36 -0.18 2.89
CA GLY A 60 -16.70 0.87 3.65
C GLY A 60 -17.72 1.57 4.55
N SER A 61 -17.49 1.54 5.86
CA SER A 61 -18.08 2.50 6.78
C SER A 61 -17.65 3.91 6.36
N THR A 62 -18.62 4.81 6.29
CA THR A 62 -18.53 6.20 5.83
C THR A 62 -17.71 7.04 6.79
N GLY A 63 -16.40 7.09 6.55
CA GLY A 63 -15.51 8.17 6.97
C GLY A 63 -14.89 8.77 5.72
N SER A 64 -15.28 9.99 5.36
CA SER A 64 -14.88 10.68 4.14
C SER A 64 -13.35 10.87 4.03
N ALA A 65 -12.68 9.95 3.33
CA ALA A 65 -11.43 10.25 2.65
C ALA A 65 -11.77 10.95 1.32
N PRO A 66 -11.11 12.07 0.96
CA PRO A 66 -11.46 12.82 -0.24
C PRO A 66 -11.08 12.01 -1.47
N GLY A 67 -12.09 11.42 -2.12
CA GLY A 67 -11.95 10.80 -3.43
C GLY A 67 -11.55 11.84 -4.47
N SER A 68 -10.54 11.54 -5.26
CA SER A 68 -10.22 12.29 -6.49
C SER A 68 -11.29 12.00 -7.54
N SER A 69 -12.35 12.79 -7.54
CA SER A 69 -13.43 12.78 -8.55
C SER A 69 -13.03 13.48 -9.86
N ASP A 70 -11.81 13.26 -10.37
CA ASP A 70 -11.25 14.10 -11.43
C ASP A 70 -11.15 13.45 -12.81
N ALA A 71 -11.57 12.20 -12.97
CA ALA A 71 -11.57 11.57 -14.30
C ALA A 71 -12.67 12.10 -15.25
N ALA A 72 -13.59 12.95 -14.77
CA ALA A 72 -14.72 13.47 -15.56
C ALA A 72 -14.80 15.01 -15.67
N ALA A 73 -13.88 15.76 -15.06
CA ALA A 73 -13.96 17.23 -15.02
C ALA A 73 -13.09 17.96 -16.07
N ASN A 74 -12.33 17.24 -16.91
CA ASN A 74 -11.36 17.85 -17.83
C ASN A 74 -11.93 18.29 -19.19
N SER A 75 -13.25 18.45 -19.33
CA SER A 75 -13.88 18.88 -20.60
C SER A 75 -14.28 20.35 -20.67
N VAL A 76 -13.90 21.19 -19.70
CA VAL A 76 -14.15 22.64 -19.79
C VAL A 76 -12.90 23.37 -20.28
N LEU A 77 -12.91 23.67 -21.59
CA LEU A 77 -12.02 24.64 -22.24
C LEU A 77 -12.15 26.00 -21.53
N VAL A 78 -11.04 26.55 -21.06
CA VAL A 78 -10.98 27.96 -20.64
C VAL A 78 -10.60 28.79 -21.87
N ASP A 79 -11.50 29.70 -22.26
CA ASP A 79 -11.35 30.69 -23.33
C ASP A 79 -10.19 31.67 -23.03
N PRO A 80 -9.21 31.87 -23.93
CA PRO A 80 -8.07 32.75 -23.69
C PRO A 80 -8.36 34.27 -23.83
N ALA A 81 -9.62 34.71 -23.93
CA ALA A 81 -9.94 36.13 -24.17
C ALA A 81 -10.16 37.02 -22.92
N ALA A 82 -9.99 36.54 -21.69
CA ALA A 82 -10.35 37.32 -20.48
C ALA A 82 -9.15 37.85 -19.67
N VAL A 83 -8.16 38.49 -20.31
CA VAL A 83 -7.26 39.45 -19.62
C VAL A 83 -6.85 40.55 -20.58
N GLN A 84 -7.64 41.62 -20.69
CA GLN A 84 -7.12 42.96 -21.00
C GLN A 84 -7.91 44.03 -20.24
N GLY A 85 -7.16 44.89 -19.54
CA GLY A 85 -7.72 46.02 -18.82
C GLY A 85 -6.72 46.76 -17.94
N SER A 86 -5.59 47.22 -18.48
CA SER A 86 -5.03 48.51 -18.04
C SER A 86 -4.21 49.13 -19.17
N ALA A 87 -4.71 50.25 -19.68
CA ALA A 87 -4.00 51.12 -20.61
C ALA A 87 -3.58 52.41 -19.89
N SER A 88 -2.27 52.64 -20.00
CA SER A 88 -1.38 53.79 -19.87
C SER A 88 -1.90 55.24 -19.83
N ALA A 89 -1.14 56.10 -19.14
CA ALA A 89 -0.69 57.43 -19.62
C ALA A 89 0.54 57.92 -18.79
N PRO A 90 1.36 58.90 -19.24
CA PRO A 90 2.78 58.69 -19.53
C PRO A 90 3.74 59.60 -18.74
N ASP A 91 5.04 59.29 -18.75
CA ASP A 91 6.04 60.37 -18.73
C ASP A 91 7.38 60.00 -19.39
N THR A 92 8.09 61.07 -19.74
CA THR A 92 9.09 61.29 -20.78
C THR A 92 10.55 61.11 -20.29
N GLY A 93 11.49 60.75 -21.18
CA GLY A 93 12.94 60.95 -20.90
C GLY A 93 13.97 60.02 -21.59
N SER A 94 14.50 60.48 -22.73
CA SER A 94 15.86 60.34 -23.31
C SER A 94 16.76 59.07 -23.14
N SER A 95 17.03 58.43 -24.29
CA SER A 95 18.32 58.03 -24.90
C SER A 95 19.55 57.50 -24.11
N ALA A 96 20.03 56.34 -24.59
CA ALA A 96 21.42 55.82 -24.77
C ALA A 96 21.89 54.66 -23.85
N PRO A 97 22.74 53.74 -24.36
CA PRO A 97 22.90 52.38 -23.84
C PRO A 97 24.11 52.23 -22.88
N VAL A 98 23.99 51.40 -21.84
CA VAL A 98 25.15 51.03 -21.00
C VAL A 98 25.11 49.54 -20.64
N ALA A 99 26.32 48.97 -20.67
CA ALA A 99 26.65 47.56 -20.63
C ALA A 99 26.43 46.85 -19.29
N ASP A 100 26.45 45.53 -19.42
CA ASP A 100 26.45 44.44 -18.45
C ASP A 100 27.16 44.76 -17.12
N SER A 101 26.43 44.57 -16.02
CA SER A 101 27.00 44.46 -14.68
C SER A 101 26.35 43.30 -13.95
N LEU A 102 27.17 42.31 -13.58
CA LEU A 102 26.83 41.17 -12.74
C LEU A 102 26.17 41.65 -11.43
N ALA A 103 24.84 41.60 -11.38
CA ALA A 103 24.09 41.91 -10.17
C ALA A 103 24.04 40.67 -9.26
N SER A 104 24.41 40.90 -8.00
CA SER A 104 24.41 39.96 -6.88
C SER A 104 23.15 39.12 -6.78
N VAL A 105 23.34 37.82 -6.50
CA VAL A 105 22.28 36.87 -6.10
C VAL A 105 21.48 37.48 -4.96
N ALA A 106 20.22 37.82 -5.22
CA ALA A 106 19.28 38.22 -4.18
C ALA A 106 19.03 37.01 -3.27
N THR A 107 19.48 37.12 -2.02
CA THR A 107 19.10 36.21 -0.94
C THR A 107 17.58 36.21 -0.81
N ALA A 108 16.98 35.02 -0.88
CA ALA A 108 15.55 34.83 -0.70
C ALA A 108 15.09 35.45 0.62
N GLN A 109 14.17 36.42 0.55
CA GLN A 109 13.51 36.97 1.74
C GLN A 109 12.70 35.85 2.42
N ALA A 110 13.00 35.61 3.69
CA ALA A 110 12.20 34.75 4.55
C ALA A 110 10.82 35.38 4.74
N VAL A 111 9.78 34.69 4.26
CA VAL A 111 8.39 35.06 4.52
C VAL A 111 8.13 34.94 6.02
N GLN A 112 7.85 36.08 6.68
CA GLN A 112 7.46 36.12 8.09
C GLN A 112 6.03 35.61 8.24
N VAL A 113 5.88 34.44 8.88
CA VAL A 113 4.56 33.89 9.25
C VAL A 113 4.16 34.48 10.61
N SER A 114 3.28 35.47 10.60
CA SER A 114 2.80 36.14 11.81
C SER A 114 1.65 35.37 12.48
N SER A 115 2.00 34.47 13.38
CA SER A 115 1.29 34.12 14.62
C SER A 115 1.85 32.78 15.07
N THR A 116 2.53 32.73 16.23
CA THR A 116 2.89 31.46 16.86
C THR A 116 1.59 30.73 17.21
N PRO A 117 1.24 29.63 16.54
CA PRO A 117 0.09 28.84 16.97
C PRO A 117 0.40 28.33 18.37
N THR A 118 -0.59 28.32 19.26
CA THR A 118 -0.46 27.68 20.56
C THR A 118 -0.06 26.22 20.32
N ILE A 119 1.19 25.88 20.62
CA ILE A 119 1.72 24.52 20.49
C ILE A 119 1.08 23.72 21.63
N ASP A 120 0.16 22.82 21.28
CA ASP A 120 -0.27 21.78 22.22
C ASP A 120 0.94 20.89 22.51
N PRO A 121 1.35 20.69 23.78
CA PRO A 121 2.64 20.10 24.18
C PRO A 121 2.92 18.64 23.75
N GLY A 122 2.24 18.12 22.72
CA GLY A 122 2.50 16.80 22.17
C GLY A 122 1.78 15.69 22.94
N PRO A 123 2.00 14.43 22.56
CA PRO A 123 1.26 13.31 23.10
C PRO A 123 1.51 13.19 24.61
N TYR A 124 0.42 13.20 25.38
CA TYR A 124 0.47 12.90 26.80
C TYR A 124 0.74 11.40 26.96
N TRP A 125 1.95 11.06 27.41
CA TRP A 125 2.30 9.71 27.83
C TRP A 125 1.69 9.44 29.20
N SER A 126 0.39 9.15 29.26
CA SER A 126 -0.19 8.64 30.50
C SER A 126 0.35 7.24 30.77
N GLN A 127 0.70 6.93 32.03
CA GLN A 127 0.96 5.54 32.42
C GLN A 127 -0.24 4.69 32.04
N VAL A 128 -0.06 3.84 31.03
CA VAL A 128 -1.10 2.93 30.60
C VAL A 128 -1.21 1.83 31.64
N SER A 129 -2.36 1.75 32.30
CA SER A 129 -2.74 0.54 33.02
C SER A 129 -2.80 -0.60 32.02
N SER A 130 -1.88 -1.54 32.14
CA SER A 130 -1.71 -2.68 31.23
C SER A 130 -1.69 -4.00 31.99
N GLN A 131 -2.00 -5.07 31.28
CA GLN A 131 -1.81 -6.43 31.73
C GLN A 131 -1.14 -7.24 30.62
N LEU A 132 0.01 -7.84 30.92
CA LEU A 132 0.64 -8.80 30.03
C LEU A 132 -0.24 -10.05 29.94
N VAL A 133 -0.58 -10.44 28.72
CA VAL A 133 -1.38 -11.62 28.40
C VAL A 133 -0.49 -12.78 27.98
N ALA A 134 0.55 -12.52 27.19
CA ALA A 134 1.58 -13.49 26.87
C ALA A 134 2.92 -12.81 26.55
N GLY A 135 3.94 -13.09 27.36
CA GLY A 135 5.35 -12.81 27.05
C GLY A 135 6.12 -14.06 26.61
N PHE A 136 5.51 -15.24 26.67
CA PHE A 136 6.09 -16.54 26.25
C PHE A 136 7.32 -17.02 27.04
N ASP A 137 7.74 -16.29 28.06
CA ASP A 137 8.94 -16.57 28.86
C ASP A 137 8.69 -17.54 30.02
N LEU A 138 7.44 -17.69 30.49
CA LEU A 138 7.10 -18.50 31.65
C LEU A 138 6.46 -19.82 31.23
N ALA A 139 7.20 -20.91 31.47
CA ALA A 139 6.71 -22.26 31.22
C ALA A 139 5.35 -22.50 31.89
N GLY A 140 4.38 -22.98 31.11
CA GLY A 140 3.02 -23.26 31.56
C GLY A 140 2.10 -22.03 31.66
N THR A 141 2.54 -20.93 32.25
CA THR A 141 1.66 -19.77 32.50
C THR A 141 1.33 -18.99 31.23
N ASP A 142 2.31 -18.71 30.39
CA ASP A 142 2.12 -17.91 29.17
C ASP A 142 2.86 -18.47 27.94
N ALA A 143 3.27 -19.73 28.02
CA ALA A 143 3.98 -20.44 26.97
C ALA A 143 3.18 -20.56 25.65
N VAL A 144 3.91 -20.74 24.54
CA VAL A 144 3.34 -20.94 23.20
C VAL A 144 2.38 -22.14 23.14
N SER A 145 2.56 -23.15 23.99
CA SER A 145 1.66 -24.30 24.12
C SER A 145 0.23 -23.95 24.54
N ASN A 146 0.01 -22.77 25.12
CA ASN A 146 -1.33 -22.28 25.47
C ASN A 146 -2.08 -21.70 24.27
N TRP A 147 -1.41 -21.56 23.13
CA TRP A 147 -1.96 -21.05 21.89
C TRP A 147 -2.19 -22.20 20.90
N THR A 148 -3.23 -22.06 20.07
CA THR A 148 -3.58 -23.07 19.07
C THR A 148 -3.30 -22.52 17.67
N PHE A 149 -2.60 -23.33 16.86
CA PHE A 149 -2.44 -23.05 15.43
C PHE A 149 -3.74 -23.33 14.68
N TYR A 150 -4.10 -22.45 13.76
CA TYR A 150 -5.18 -22.68 12.80
C TYR A 150 -4.76 -22.26 11.39
N ASN A 151 -5.09 -23.10 10.41
CA ASN A 151 -4.66 -22.93 9.03
C ASN A 151 -5.70 -22.26 8.12
N GLY A 152 -6.75 -21.64 8.67
CA GLY A 152 -7.77 -20.97 7.85
C GLY A 152 -8.51 -21.95 6.94
N ALA A 153 -8.98 -23.07 7.47
CA ALA A 153 -9.53 -24.19 6.69
C ALA A 153 -10.74 -23.81 5.80
N GLU A 154 -11.43 -22.72 6.08
CA GLU A 154 -12.46 -22.14 5.21
C GLU A 154 -11.90 -21.61 3.88
N PHE A 155 -10.59 -21.37 3.82
CA PHE A 155 -9.82 -21.08 2.62
C PHE A 155 -8.68 -22.10 2.43
N PRO A 156 -8.97 -23.27 1.84
CA PRO A 156 -8.02 -24.38 1.77
C PRO A 156 -6.66 -24.02 1.16
N GLY A 157 -5.61 -24.71 1.60
CA GLY A 157 -4.27 -24.65 0.99
C GLY A 157 -3.23 -23.82 1.73
N ALA A 158 -3.57 -23.14 2.82
CA ALA A 158 -2.57 -22.60 3.73
C ALA A 158 -1.97 -23.74 4.59
N THR A 159 -0.64 -23.73 4.74
CA THR A 159 0.09 -24.59 5.65
C THR A 159 0.98 -23.76 6.57
N GLY A 160 1.43 -24.35 7.68
CA GLY A 160 2.20 -23.64 8.68
C GLY A 160 2.28 -24.40 9.99
N SER A 161 2.83 -23.76 11.01
CA SER A 161 2.94 -24.28 12.36
C SER A 161 3.10 -23.14 13.36
N LEU A 162 2.82 -23.43 14.63
CA LEU A 162 3.13 -22.56 15.76
C LEU A 162 4.23 -23.21 16.60
N SER A 163 5.28 -22.46 16.89
CA SER A 163 6.46 -22.92 17.64
C SER A 163 7.07 -21.79 18.46
N GLU A 164 8.02 -22.10 19.34
CA GLU A 164 8.82 -21.09 20.04
C GLU A 164 9.97 -20.56 19.16
N SER A 165 10.34 -19.30 19.32
CA SER A 165 11.57 -18.71 18.80
C SER A 165 12.22 -17.77 19.82
N THR A 166 13.32 -17.10 19.43
CA THR A 166 13.97 -16.09 20.27
C THR A 166 13.21 -14.76 20.22
N GLY A 167 12.72 -14.32 21.38
CA GLY A 167 11.96 -13.08 21.56
C GLY A 167 12.83 -11.83 21.67
N ILE A 168 12.20 -10.72 22.06
CA ILE A 168 12.91 -9.47 22.43
C ILE A 168 13.77 -9.72 23.68
N SER A 169 13.17 -10.42 24.63
CA SER A 169 13.81 -11.07 25.76
C SER A 169 13.31 -12.52 25.79
N GLY A 170 14.19 -13.48 26.08
CA GLY A 170 13.80 -14.88 26.19
C GLY A 170 13.13 -15.46 24.93
N LYS A 171 11.85 -15.80 25.01
CA LYS A 171 11.12 -16.56 23.99
C LYS A 171 10.03 -15.71 23.30
N ALA A 172 9.64 -16.13 22.11
CA ALA A 172 8.49 -15.58 21.39
C ALA A 172 7.67 -16.69 20.72
N GLY A 173 6.44 -16.37 20.33
CA GLY A 173 5.63 -17.21 19.46
C GLY A 173 6.02 -17.00 18.00
N LYS A 174 6.36 -18.09 17.29
CA LYS A 174 6.64 -18.09 15.85
C LYS A 174 5.55 -18.82 15.09
N LEU A 175 4.81 -18.07 14.28
CA LEU A 175 3.81 -18.55 13.35
C LEU A 175 4.43 -18.67 11.95
N THR A 176 4.74 -19.90 11.54
CA THR A 176 5.22 -20.17 10.18
C THR A 176 4.03 -20.24 9.22
N TYR A 177 4.19 -19.72 8.01
CA TYR A 177 3.12 -19.66 7.01
C TYR A 177 3.60 -20.03 5.60
N ASN A 178 2.72 -20.67 4.84
CA ASN A 178 2.82 -20.83 3.40
C ASN A 178 1.41 -20.77 2.78
N PHE A 179 1.17 -19.77 1.93
CA PHE A 179 -0.12 -19.55 1.27
C PHE A 179 -0.21 -20.14 -0.14
N SER A 180 0.83 -20.85 -0.60
CA SER A 180 0.97 -21.27 -2.00
C SER A 180 0.50 -22.70 -2.29
N CYS A 181 -0.37 -23.28 -1.45
CA CYS A 181 -0.78 -24.69 -1.58
C CYS A 181 0.42 -25.67 -1.59
N GLY A 182 1.49 -25.36 -0.85
CA GLY A 182 2.71 -26.18 -0.80
C GLY A 182 3.73 -25.89 -1.91
N GLY A 183 3.48 -24.88 -2.75
CA GLY A 183 4.45 -24.38 -3.74
C GLY A 183 5.60 -23.57 -3.14
N ALA A 184 6.49 -23.10 -4.02
CA ALA A 184 7.61 -22.22 -3.66
C ALA A 184 7.18 -20.75 -3.50
N TYR A 185 6.17 -20.31 -4.26
CA TYR A 185 5.67 -18.93 -4.26
C TYR A 185 4.16 -18.89 -4.56
N TRP A 186 3.47 -17.93 -3.95
CA TRP A 186 2.12 -17.54 -4.36
C TRP A 186 2.19 -16.71 -5.66
N THR A 187 1.29 -16.93 -6.62
CA THR A 187 1.17 -16.12 -7.85
C THR A 187 -0.27 -15.60 -8.00
N ALA A 188 -0.47 -14.45 -8.66
CA ALA A 188 -1.79 -13.85 -8.82
C ALA A 188 -2.82 -14.77 -9.53
N THR A 189 -2.35 -15.69 -10.40
CA THR A 189 -3.18 -16.66 -11.12
C THR A 189 -3.55 -17.89 -10.26
N ALA A 190 -2.66 -18.36 -9.37
CA ALA A 190 -2.96 -19.42 -8.39
C ALA A 190 -3.62 -18.89 -7.10
N GLY A 191 -3.46 -17.60 -6.84
CA GLY A 191 -3.67 -16.97 -5.54
C GLY A 191 -5.11 -16.66 -5.14
N ARG A 192 -6.06 -16.78 -6.07
CA ARG A 192 -7.48 -16.71 -5.71
C ARG A 192 -7.94 -17.93 -4.93
N GLN A 193 -7.35 -19.10 -5.17
CA GLN A 193 -7.86 -20.39 -4.70
C GLN A 193 -7.12 -20.97 -3.48
N CYS A 194 -5.91 -20.49 -3.19
CA CYS A 194 -5.08 -21.00 -2.11
C CYS A 194 -5.08 -20.08 -0.88
N GLY A 195 -5.18 -20.68 0.30
CA GLY A 195 -4.76 -20.19 1.61
C GLY A 195 -4.80 -18.67 1.84
N LYS A 196 -5.76 -18.19 2.64
CA LYS A 196 -5.84 -16.74 2.93
C LYS A 196 -5.03 -16.32 4.14
N TYR A 197 -4.90 -17.17 5.15
CA TYR A 197 -4.17 -16.85 6.36
C TYR A 197 -3.84 -18.11 7.16
N VAL A 198 -2.94 -17.95 8.14
CA VAL A 198 -2.79 -18.85 9.29
C VAL A 198 -2.87 -18.00 10.56
N SER A 199 -3.17 -18.62 11.70
CA SER A 199 -3.34 -17.90 12.96
C SER A 199 -2.80 -18.64 14.16
N MET A 200 -2.33 -17.86 15.14
CA MET A 200 -2.12 -18.31 16.52
C MET A 200 -3.25 -17.77 17.38
N ASN A 201 -4.00 -18.67 18.02
CA ASN A 201 -5.21 -18.34 18.76
C ASN A 201 -4.98 -18.56 20.25
N LEU A 202 -5.24 -17.54 21.07
CA LEU A 202 -5.32 -17.67 22.51
C LEU A 202 -6.78 -17.94 22.89
N PRO A 203 -7.14 -19.18 23.25
CA PRO A 203 -8.53 -19.60 23.42
C PRO A 203 -9.20 -18.99 24.66
N LYS A 204 -8.41 -18.49 25.61
CA LYS A 204 -8.89 -17.80 26.81
C LYS A 204 -7.92 -16.69 27.16
N VAL A 205 -8.42 -15.46 27.14
CA VAL A 205 -7.64 -14.30 27.60
C VAL A 205 -7.71 -14.21 29.13
N PRO A 206 -6.58 -14.27 29.86
CA PRO A 206 -6.54 -14.21 31.32
C PRO A 206 -6.64 -12.77 31.86
N SER A 207 -7.34 -11.86 31.17
CA SER A 207 -7.41 -10.45 31.55
C SER A 207 -8.36 -10.21 32.73
N THR A 208 -7.92 -9.38 33.67
CA THR A 208 -8.67 -8.91 34.84
C THR A 208 -8.94 -7.41 34.80
N LEU A 209 -8.55 -6.73 33.71
CA LEU A 209 -8.74 -5.30 33.55
C LEU A 209 -10.23 -4.94 33.51
N THR A 210 -10.60 -3.91 34.27
CA THR A 210 -11.89 -3.23 34.18
C THR A 210 -11.72 -1.94 33.39
N PHE A 211 -12.73 -1.56 32.60
CA PHE A 211 -12.68 -0.40 31.72
C PHE A 211 -13.75 0.61 32.14
N ASP A 212 -13.35 1.87 32.18
CA ASP A 212 -14.22 3.00 32.49
C ASP A 212 -14.66 3.68 31.19
N SER A 213 -15.61 4.62 31.25
CA SER A 213 -16.17 5.27 30.05
C SER A 213 -15.17 6.10 29.24
N THR A 214 -14.02 6.43 29.81
CA THR A 214 -12.94 7.18 29.16
C THR A 214 -11.82 6.30 28.62
N ASP A 215 -11.84 5.01 28.94
CA ASP A 215 -10.82 4.06 28.46
C ASP A 215 -11.06 3.70 26.99
N VAL A 216 -9.97 3.45 26.26
CA VAL A 216 -10.00 2.97 24.88
C VAL A 216 -9.37 1.57 24.85
N PRO A 217 -10.16 0.50 25.08
CA PRO A 217 -9.63 -0.86 25.12
C PRO A 217 -8.71 -1.15 23.95
N THR A 218 -7.48 -1.55 24.25
CA THR A 218 -6.42 -1.68 23.25
C THR A 218 -5.68 -2.99 23.47
N ILE A 219 -5.36 -3.68 22.38
CA ILE A 219 -4.42 -4.81 22.40
C ILE A 219 -3.13 -4.35 21.78
N ALA A 220 -2.04 -4.58 22.49
CA ALA A 220 -0.70 -4.32 22.00
C ALA A 220 0.10 -5.61 21.94
N PHE A 221 0.97 -5.73 20.94
CA PHE A 221 1.87 -6.85 20.80
C PHE A 221 3.07 -6.43 19.96
N ASP A 222 4.20 -7.07 20.21
CA ASP A 222 5.39 -6.88 19.42
C ASP A 222 5.42 -7.90 18.30
N VAL A 223 5.78 -7.45 17.10
CA VAL A 223 5.79 -8.27 15.90
C VAL A 223 7.10 -8.13 15.15
N ARG A 224 7.62 -9.26 14.66
CA ARG A 224 8.74 -9.32 13.72
C ARG A 224 8.31 -10.17 12.52
N ASN A 225 8.60 -9.69 11.32
CA ASN A 225 8.15 -10.31 10.07
C ASN A 225 9.31 -10.30 9.09
N LEU A 226 10.16 -11.34 9.18
CA LEU A 226 11.47 -11.39 8.52
C LEU A 226 11.38 -11.30 6.99
N GLN A 227 10.45 -12.04 6.39
CA GLN A 227 10.20 -12.03 4.95
C GLN A 227 9.34 -10.83 4.55
N ALA A 228 8.62 -10.25 5.51
CA ALA A 228 7.78 -9.07 5.38
C ALA A 228 6.76 -9.13 4.24
N THR A 229 6.21 -10.33 4.05
CA THR A 229 5.30 -10.63 2.95
C THR A 229 3.92 -11.01 3.45
N ALA A 230 3.78 -11.48 4.70
CA ALA A 230 2.48 -11.59 5.34
C ALA A 230 1.99 -10.24 5.89
N SER A 231 0.68 -10.02 5.86
CA SER A 231 0.00 -8.94 6.57
C SER A 231 -0.39 -9.41 7.96
N PRO A 232 0.19 -8.85 9.05
CA PRO A 232 -0.34 -9.06 10.39
C PRO A 232 -1.81 -8.63 10.47
N THR A 233 -2.61 -9.37 11.24
CA THR A 233 -4.02 -9.06 11.51
C THR A 233 -4.33 -9.50 12.93
N LEU A 234 -5.13 -8.71 13.63
CA LEU A 234 -5.63 -9.04 14.97
C LEU A 234 -7.09 -9.49 14.88
N ARG A 235 -7.45 -10.54 15.60
CA ARG A 235 -8.85 -10.89 15.89
C ARG A 235 -9.10 -10.88 17.39
N VAL A 236 -10.32 -10.50 17.73
CA VAL A 236 -10.84 -10.48 19.10
C VAL A 236 -12.20 -11.14 19.09
N VAL A 237 -12.46 -12.06 20.03
CA VAL A 237 -13.80 -12.60 20.27
C VAL A 237 -14.31 -12.06 21.60
N ASP A 238 -15.43 -11.37 21.56
CA ASP A 238 -15.99 -10.63 22.69
C ASP A 238 -16.97 -11.49 23.54
N SER A 239 -17.61 -10.89 24.53
CA SER A 239 -18.48 -11.61 25.47
C SER A 239 -19.74 -12.17 24.82
N THR A 240 -20.21 -11.57 23.72
CA THR A 240 -21.36 -12.04 22.94
C THR A 240 -20.98 -13.19 22.00
N GLY A 241 -19.67 -13.44 21.82
CA GLY A 241 -19.15 -14.37 20.83
C GLY A 241 -18.93 -13.72 19.45
N GLN A 242 -19.03 -12.39 19.36
CA GLN A 242 -18.74 -11.66 18.13
C GLN A 242 -17.23 -11.62 17.92
N THR A 243 -16.82 -11.88 16.68
CA THR A 243 -15.44 -11.69 16.22
C THR A 243 -15.29 -10.31 15.61
N LEU A 244 -14.33 -9.53 16.10
CA LEU A 244 -13.87 -8.27 15.52
C LEU A 244 -12.50 -8.50 14.88
N GLN A 245 -12.30 -8.03 13.65
CA GLN A 245 -11.07 -8.23 12.90
C GLN A 245 -10.43 -6.89 12.50
N PHE A 246 -9.13 -6.75 12.75
CA PHE A 246 -8.36 -5.54 12.52
C PHE A 246 -7.23 -5.85 11.53
N LYS A 247 -7.42 -5.41 10.28
CA LYS A 247 -6.49 -5.63 9.16
C LYS A 247 -5.59 -4.40 8.96
N GLY A 248 -4.61 -4.52 8.06
CA GLY A 248 -3.73 -3.41 7.67
C GLY A 248 -2.68 -3.07 8.72
N LEU A 249 -2.47 -3.96 9.70
CA LEU A 249 -1.39 -3.84 10.66
C LEU A 249 -0.08 -4.10 9.92
N THR A 250 0.93 -3.28 10.18
CA THR A 250 2.23 -3.39 9.52
C THR A 250 3.35 -3.42 10.54
N ALA A 251 4.25 -4.39 10.39
CA ALA A 251 5.54 -4.42 11.07
C ALA A 251 6.59 -3.56 10.34
N ARG A 252 6.22 -3.00 9.18
CA ARG A 252 7.05 -2.08 8.40
C ARG A 252 6.56 -0.65 8.55
N SER A 253 7.50 0.24 8.80
CA SER A 253 7.31 1.69 8.73
C SER A 253 8.44 2.31 7.90
N LEU A 254 8.44 3.64 7.76
CA LEU A 254 9.58 4.33 7.16
C LEU A 254 10.86 4.11 8.00
N GLU A 255 10.72 3.96 9.31
CA GLU A 255 11.81 3.74 10.26
C GLU A 255 12.25 2.27 10.30
N ASN A 256 11.35 1.33 10.00
CA ASN A 256 11.63 -0.12 9.99
C ASN A 256 11.33 -0.78 8.64
N ALA A 257 12.18 -0.52 7.64
CA ALA A 257 11.95 -1.00 6.28
C ALA A 257 12.19 -2.51 6.06
N ASN A 258 13.05 -3.15 6.87
CA ASN A 258 13.56 -4.49 6.57
C ASN A 258 12.84 -5.65 7.29
N GLY A 259 11.77 -5.39 8.06
CA GLY A 259 10.94 -6.42 8.72
C GLY A 259 11.64 -7.24 9.80
N ALA A 260 12.95 -7.08 9.95
CA ALA A 260 13.81 -7.85 10.85
C ALA A 260 13.87 -7.30 12.27
N ASN A 261 13.46 -6.04 12.48
CA ASN A 261 13.34 -5.50 13.82
C ASN A 261 11.94 -5.76 14.38
N TRP A 262 11.88 -6.04 15.68
CA TRP A 262 10.63 -6.06 16.44
C TRP A 262 9.98 -4.67 16.40
N GLN A 263 8.67 -4.64 16.20
CA GLN A 263 7.87 -3.42 16.26
C GLN A 263 6.66 -3.63 17.15
N ARG A 264 6.42 -2.66 18.03
CA ARG A 264 5.21 -2.60 18.84
C ARG A 264 4.04 -2.15 17.98
N VAL A 265 3.00 -2.98 17.90
CA VAL A 265 1.72 -2.64 17.29
C VAL A 265 0.70 -2.45 18.41
N GLN A 266 -0.09 -1.37 18.33
CA GLN A 266 -1.16 -1.07 19.27
C GLN A 266 -2.46 -0.90 18.49
N VAL A 267 -3.47 -1.68 18.85
CA VAL A 267 -4.75 -1.71 18.14
C VAL A 267 -5.84 -1.33 19.12
N PRO A 268 -6.41 -0.12 19.02
CA PRO A 268 -7.68 0.19 19.66
C PRO A 268 -8.76 -0.78 19.14
N VAL A 269 -9.39 -1.52 20.05
CA VAL A 269 -10.31 -2.62 19.69
C VAL A 269 -11.78 -2.30 19.95
N SER A 270 -12.12 -1.04 20.26
CA SER A 270 -13.49 -0.64 20.62
C SER A 270 -14.53 -0.92 19.52
N ASN A 271 -14.14 -0.89 18.25
CA ASN A 271 -15.00 -1.24 17.13
C ASN A 271 -14.20 -1.71 15.90
N SER A 272 -14.84 -2.44 15.00
CA SER A 272 -14.29 -2.81 13.69
C SER A 272 -15.37 -2.75 12.61
N ALA A 273 -14.98 -2.43 11.38
CA ALA A 273 -15.82 -2.57 10.19
C ALA A 273 -15.85 -4.00 9.62
N SER A 274 -15.03 -4.92 10.15
CA SER A 274 -14.98 -6.32 9.76
C SER A 274 -15.29 -7.20 10.97
N PHE A 275 -16.52 -7.70 11.03
CA PHE A 275 -17.03 -8.45 12.17
C PHE A 275 -18.06 -9.51 11.76
N TRP A 276 -18.23 -10.54 12.59
CA TRP A 276 -19.22 -11.60 12.41
C TRP A 276 -19.46 -12.39 13.70
N GLY A 277 -20.57 -13.12 13.77
CA GLY A 277 -20.95 -13.89 14.97
C GLY A 277 -21.39 -13.01 16.14
N GLY A 278 -21.91 -13.63 17.20
CA GLY A 278 -22.38 -12.92 18.41
C GLY A 278 -23.38 -11.81 18.11
N ALA A 279 -23.19 -10.64 18.73
CA ALA A 279 -24.04 -9.46 18.50
C ALA A 279 -24.00 -8.94 17.05
N ALA A 280 -22.90 -9.17 16.32
CA ALA A 280 -22.72 -8.76 14.93
C ALA A 280 -23.07 -7.27 14.67
N ASP A 281 -22.56 -6.37 15.52
CA ASP A 281 -22.74 -4.92 15.44
C ASP A 281 -21.42 -4.15 15.23
N GLY A 282 -20.29 -4.84 15.20
CA GLY A 282 -18.97 -4.25 15.04
C GLY A 282 -18.47 -3.50 16.27
N VAL A 283 -19.17 -3.55 17.40
CA VAL A 283 -18.81 -2.89 18.65
C VAL A 283 -18.28 -3.93 19.64
N LEU A 284 -17.25 -3.58 20.41
CA LEU A 284 -16.69 -4.48 21.41
C LEU A 284 -17.60 -4.61 22.64
N HIS A 285 -18.04 -5.83 22.93
CA HIS A 285 -18.74 -6.16 24.18
C HIS A 285 -17.82 -6.88 25.17
N LEU A 286 -17.38 -6.17 26.20
CA LEU A 286 -16.49 -6.76 27.22
C LEU A 286 -17.19 -7.87 28.04
N PRO A 287 -16.41 -8.80 28.65
CA PRO A 287 -14.97 -8.98 28.50
C PRO A 287 -14.59 -9.65 27.18
N ILE A 288 -13.36 -9.42 26.72
CA ILE A 288 -12.79 -10.19 25.61
C ILE A 288 -12.52 -11.62 26.09
N LYS A 289 -13.01 -12.60 25.32
CA LYS A 289 -12.85 -14.03 25.60
C LYS A 289 -11.63 -14.62 24.92
N GLN A 290 -11.38 -14.23 23.67
CA GLN A 290 -10.29 -14.78 22.86
C GLN A 290 -9.58 -13.69 22.07
N THR A 291 -8.31 -13.93 21.75
CA THR A 291 -7.57 -13.10 20.80
C THR A 291 -6.73 -13.98 19.89
N ALA A 292 -6.48 -13.52 18.67
CA ALA A 292 -5.61 -14.20 17.74
C ALA A 292 -4.78 -13.20 16.94
N VAL A 293 -3.54 -13.57 16.67
CA VAL A 293 -2.69 -12.88 15.71
C VAL A 293 -2.56 -13.75 14.46
N LEU A 294 -2.77 -13.13 13.31
CA LEU A 294 -2.84 -13.79 12.01
C LEU A 294 -1.70 -13.32 11.12
N ALA A 295 -1.15 -14.26 10.36
CA ALA A 295 -0.39 -13.97 9.15
C ALA A 295 -1.35 -14.13 7.96
N GLY A 296 -1.71 -13.02 7.31
CA GLY A 296 -2.57 -13.00 6.13
C GLY A 296 -1.78 -12.88 4.83
N ASN A 297 -2.30 -13.45 3.75
CA ASN A 297 -1.74 -13.20 2.42
C ASN A 297 -1.97 -11.73 1.99
N VAL A 298 -1.09 -11.24 1.12
CA VAL A 298 -1.26 -9.95 0.44
C VAL A 298 -1.52 -10.22 -1.04
N ALA A 299 -2.04 -9.23 -1.76
CA ALA A 299 -2.25 -9.32 -3.22
C ALA A 299 -0.92 -9.28 -4.03
N LEU A 300 0.17 -9.79 -3.45
CA LEU A 300 1.50 -9.90 -4.04
C LEU A 300 2.03 -11.31 -3.80
N ALA A 301 2.98 -11.74 -4.64
CA ALA A 301 3.70 -13.00 -4.49
C ALA A 301 4.33 -13.08 -3.09
N THR A 302 3.73 -13.91 -2.23
CA THR A 302 4.12 -14.10 -0.84
C THR A 302 4.90 -15.42 -0.75
N PRO A 303 6.23 -15.40 -0.56
CA PRO A 303 6.97 -16.61 -0.22
C PRO A 303 6.54 -17.11 1.16
N PRO A 304 6.79 -18.40 1.46
CA PRO A 304 6.70 -18.90 2.83
C PRO A 304 7.57 -18.07 3.78
N GLY A 305 7.14 -17.93 5.02
CA GLY A 305 7.85 -17.10 5.99
C GLY A 305 7.36 -17.28 7.42
N ASP A 306 7.89 -16.43 8.28
CA ASP A 306 7.66 -16.44 9.72
C ASP A 306 7.08 -15.09 10.16
N LEU A 307 5.98 -15.14 10.90
CA LEU A 307 5.47 -14.04 11.69
C LEU A 307 5.71 -14.35 13.17
N GLU A 308 6.57 -13.57 13.80
CA GLU A 308 6.92 -13.74 15.21
C GLU A 308 6.21 -12.69 16.04
N VAL A 309 5.69 -13.12 17.20
CA VAL A 309 4.86 -12.33 18.10
C VAL A 309 5.41 -12.47 19.52
N ASP A 310 5.51 -11.34 20.21
CA ASP A 310 5.98 -11.25 21.58
C ASP A 310 5.15 -10.21 22.37
N ASN A 311 5.23 -10.24 23.70
CA ASN A 311 4.66 -9.25 24.62
C ASN A 311 3.20 -8.83 24.33
N VAL A 312 2.33 -9.81 24.07
CA VAL A 312 0.89 -9.56 23.90
C VAL A 312 0.34 -9.03 25.21
N ALA A 313 -0.19 -7.80 25.20
CA ALA A 313 -0.68 -7.09 26.36
C ALA A 313 -2.04 -6.47 26.08
N TYR A 314 -2.86 -6.42 27.12
CA TYR A 314 -4.12 -5.67 27.13
C TYR A 314 -3.89 -4.36 27.84
N LEU A 315 -4.36 -3.29 27.22
CA LEU A 315 -4.18 -1.94 27.66
C LEU A 315 -5.55 -1.31 27.88
N LYS A 316 -5.69 -0.52 28.95
CA LYS A 316 -6.87 0.33 29.13
C LYS A 316 -7.03 1.34 27.99
N SER A 317 -5.91 1.90 27.53
CA SER A 317 -5.81 2.88 26.44
C SER A 317 -4.47 2.73 25.71
N PRO A 318 -4.31 3.22 24.47
CA PRO A 318 -3.02 3.21 23.78
C PRO A 318 -1.91 3.93 24.58
N GLU A 319 -0.68 3.42 24.52
CA GLU A 319 0.53 4.05 25.06
C GLU A 319 0.86 5.35 24.34
N THR A 320 0.47 5.43 23.07
CA THR A 320 0.56 6.63 22.23
C THR A 320 -0.80 7.02 21.70
N ALA A 321 -1.22 8.25 21.96
CA ALA A 321 -2.29 8.92 21.21
C ALA A 321 -1.67 9.97 20.28
N PHE A 322 -2.18 10.08 19.07
CA PHE A 322 -1.81 11.17 18.16
C PHE A 322 -3.08 11.90 17.70
N ASP A 323 -2.95 13.21 17.52
CA ASP A 323 -4.01 14.05 16.97
C ASP A 323 -3.51 14.70 15.68
N LEU A 324 -4.35 14.67 14.64
CA LEU A 324 -4.02 15.25 13.34
C LEU A 324 -4.41 16.72 13.34
N LYS A 325 -3.42 17.58 13.59
CA LYS A 325 -3.61 19.03 13.60
C LYS A 325 -3.11 19.64 12.31
N ALA A 326 -3.97 20.41 11.62
CA ALA A 326 -3.61 21.09 10.37
C ALA A 326 -2.45 22.11 10.53
N ASN A 327 -2.19 22.53 11.76
CA ASN A 327 -1.11 23.43 12.17
C ASN A 327 -0.06 22.73 13.05
N ALA A 328 0.01 21.39 13.03
CA ALA A 328 1.05 20.67 13.74
C ALA A 328 2.44 21.21 13.30
N PRO A 329 3.35 21.46 14.25
CA PRO A 329 4.70 21.87 13.89
C PRO A 329 5.34 20.76 13.04
N LEU A 330 6.09 21.16 12.02
CA LEU A 330 6.91 20.21 11.29
C LEU A 330 7.89 19.60 12.26
N SER A 331 7.93 18.26 12.29
CA SER A 331 8.85 17.54 13.14
C SER A 331 10.28 17.96 12.84
N SER A 332 11.08 18.24 13.87
CA SER A 332 12.53 18.40 13.74
C SER A 332 13.24 17.07 13.48
N ILE A 333 12.51 15.94 13.54
CA ILE A 333 13.04 14.62 13.26
C ILE A 333 13.31 14.53 11.76
N THR A 334 14.60 14.38 11.44
CA THR A 334 15.03 14.08 10.08
C THR A 334 14.48 12.70 9.71
N TYR A 335 13.86 12.57 8.53
CA TYR A 335 13.53 11.26 7.98
C TYR A 335 14.75 10.33 8.08
N PRO A 336 14.55 9.01 8.28
CA PRO A 336 15.68 8.08 8.25
C PRO A 336 16.51 8.34 7.00
N SER A 337 17.84 8.40 7.15
CA SER A 337 18.75 8.86 6.08
C SER A 337 18.60 8.07 4.77
N SER A 338 18.11 6.83 4.84
CA SER A 338 17.75 5.99 3.70
C SER A 338 16.63 6.56 2.81
N TYR A 339 15.80 7.48 3.31
CA TYR A 339 14.67 8.10 2.61
C TYR A 339 14.92 9.53 2.16
N LEU A 340 15.98 10.18 2.66
CA LEU A 340 16.33 11.54 2.25
C LEU A 340 16.57 11.58 0.74
N GLY A 341 15.89 12.52 0.06
CA GLY A 341 15.95 12.66 -1.39
C GLY A 341 15.15 11.61 -2.18
N ARG A 342 14.44 10.68 -1.51
CA ARG A 342 13.67 9.59 -2.14
C ARG A 342 12.17 9.70 -1.93
N MET A 343 11.73 10.60 -1.06
CA MET A 343 10.31 10.81 -0.82
C MET A 343 9.74 11.85 -1.79
N GLY A 344 8.61 11.47 -2.39
CA GLY A 344 7.86 12.34 -3.29
C GLY A 344 6.39 12.46 -2.92
N VAL A 345 5.73 13.40 -3.58
CA VAL A 345 4.32 13.71 -3.39
C VAL A 345 3.62 13.85 -4.73
N VAL A 346 2.35 13.49 -4.78
CA VAL A 346 1.49 13.88 -5.91
C VAL A 346 0.99 15.29 -5.63
N TRP A 347 1.36 16.23 -6.50
CA TRP A 347 0.94 17.63 -6.40
C TRP A 347 0.52 18.14 -7.78
N ARG A 348 -0.39 19.10 -7.79
CA ARG A 348 -0.90 19.79 -8.98
C ARG A 348 -1.01 21.28 -8.69
N ALA A 349 -0.80 22.12 -9.71
CA ALA A 349 -0.78 23.58 -9.57
C ALA A 349 -2.02 24.16 -8.88
N ARG A 350 -3.21 23.57 -9.10
CA ARG A 350 -4.47 23.97 -8.45
C ARG A 350 -4.48 23.86 -6.92
N TYR A 351 -3.60 23.05 -6.33
CA TYR A 351 -3.46 22.95 -4.87
C TYR A 351 -2.65 24.11 -4.28
N GLY A 352 -2.08 24.96 -5.14
CA GLY A 352 -1.32 26.13 -4.75
C GLY A 352 0.09 25.81 -4.28
N TYR A 353 0.98 26.79 -4.42
CA TYR A 353 2.37 26.66 -4.00
C TYR A 353 2.53 26.58 -2.48
N ALA A 354 1.62 27.14 -1.69
CA ALA A 354 1.66 27.03 -0.24
C ALA A 354 1.56 25.57 0.25
N ALA A 355 0.76 24.73 -0.42
CA ALA A 355 0.69 23.30 -0.11
C ALA A 355 1.98 22.57 -0.50
N LEU A 356 2.57 22.93 -1.64
CA LEU A 356 3.88 22.43 -2.05
C LEU A 356 4.97 22.84 -1.05
N ASP A 357 4.98 24.08 -0.60
CA ASP A 357 5.98 24.60 0.35
C ASP A 357 5.91 23.85 1.68
N LYS A 358 4.70 23.49 2.15
CA LYS A 358 4.53 22.60 3.31
C LYS A 358 5.11 21.21 3.07
N ALA A 359 4.91 20.63 1.87
CA ALA A 359 5.50 19.34 1.52
C ALA A 359 7.04 19.40 1.47
N VAL A 360 7.60 20.46 0.87
CA VAL A 360 9.05 20.70 0.85
C VAL A 360 9.61 20.87 2.26
N ALA A 361 8.93 21.63 3.10
CA ALA A 361 9.33 21.83 4.49
C ALA A 361 9.22 20.54 5.32
N ALA A 362 8.33 19.62 4.94
CA ALA A 362 8.29 18.28 5.50
C ALA A 362 9.45 17.38 5.05
N GLY A 363 10.24 17.77 4.03
CA GLY A 363 11.39 17.03 3.50
C GLY A 363 11.12 16.28 2.18
N LEU A 364 9.98 16.53 1.54
CA LEU A 364 9.63 15.96 0.23
C LEU A 364 10.39 16.69 -0.89
N THR A 365 11.03 15.93 -1.77
CA THR A 365 11.97 16.47 -2.77
C THR A 365 11.64 16.06 -4.20
N LEU A 366 10.56 15.31 -4.39
CA LEU A 366 10.09 14.82 -5.67
C LEU A 366 8.59 15.08 -5.82
N VAL A 367 8.16 15.52 -6.99
CA VAL A 367 6.75 15.55 -7.39
C VAL A 367 6.52 14.50 -8.48
N ARG A 368 5.46 13.71 -8.36
CA ARG A 368 4.92 12.88 -9.45
C ARG A 368 3.66 13.56 -9.99
N MET A 369 3.61 13.83 -11.29
CA MET A 369 2.50 14.56 -11.90
C MET A 369 2.31 14.20 -13.38
N ASP A 370 1.06 14.20 -13.80
CA ASP A 370 0.62 14.02 -15.18
C ASP A 370 1.24 15.08 -16.11
N LEU A 371 1.70 14.64 -17.27
CA LEU A 371 2.02 15.44 -18.44
C LEU A 371 1.10 14.93 -19.56
N GLN A 372 -0.03 15.60 -19.73
CA GLN A 372 -1.09 15.15 -20.63
C GLN A 372 -0.73 15.43 -22.10
N TRP A 373 -0.79 14.43 -22.97
CA TRP A 373 -0.46 14.52 -24.40
C TRP A 373 -1.36 15.54 -25.10
N GLU A 374 -2.68 15.46 -24.92
CA GLU A 374 -3.62 16.43 -25.49
C GLU A 374 -3.42 17.87 -25.01
N ALA A 375 -2.78 18.06 -23.85
CA ALA A 375 -2.49 19.39 -23.35
C ALA A 375 -1.27 20.03 -24.02
N VAL A 376 -0.41 19.23 -24.66
CA VAL A 376 0.82 19.71 -25.30
C VAL A 376 0.81 19.61 -26.81
N GLU A 377 -0.02 18.73 -27.39
CA GLU A 377 -0.25 18.67 -28.83
C GLU A 377 -1.67 19.10 -29.14
N ILE A 378 -1.83 20.20 -29.88
CA ILE A 378 -3.13 20.72 -30.29
C ILE A 378 -3.08 21.01 -31.79
N ASN A 379 -3.84 20.26 -32.57
CA ASN A 379 -3.90 20.37 -34.03
C ASN A 379 -2.49 20.29 -34.67
N GLY A 380 -1.67 19.34 -34.20
CA GLY A 380 -0.29 19.11 -34.65
C GLY A 380 0.74 20.16 -34.21
N LYS A 381 0.34 21.15 -33.41
CA LYS A 381 1.25 22.14 -32.81
C LYS A 381 1.61 21.74 -31.39
N TRP A 382 2.87 21.94 -31.03
CA TRP A 382 3.42 21.53 -29.74
C TRP A 382 3.68 22.73 -28.83
N ASP A 383 3.10 22.72 -27.64
CA ASP A 383 3.33 23.72 -26.59
C ASP A 383 3.49 23.07 -25.22
N PHE A 384 4.68 23.21 -24.64
CA PHE A 384 5.00 22.70 -23.31
C PHE A 384 5.14 23.82 -22.26
N THR A 385 4.69 25.03 -22.56
CA THR A 385 4.91 26.22 -21.71
C THR A 385 4.33 26.05 -20.31
N TYR A 386 3.10 25.53 -20.20
CA TYR A 386 2.46 25.26 -18.91
C TYR A 386 3.31 24.34 -18.03
N TYR A 387 3.71 23.17 -18.55
CA TYR A 387 4.52 22.19 -17.83
C TYR A 387 5.96 22.68 -17.57
N SER A 388 6.51 23.47 -18.49
CA SER A 388 7.81 24.15 -18.35
C SER A 388 7.83 25.13 -17.19
N ASN A 389 6.76 25.91 -17.02
CA ASN A 389 6.61 26.83 -15.90
C ASN A 389 6.53 26.05 -14.58
N ILE A 390 5.82 24.93 -14.54
CA ILE A 390 5.77 24.08 -13.35
C ILE A 390 7.16 23.52 -13.01
N ALA A 391 7.88 22.95 -13.98
CA ALA A 391 9.24 22.46 -13.74
C ALA A 391 10.17 23.57 -13.20
N THR A 392 10.00 24.80 -13.68
CA THR A 392 10.74 25.97 -13.19
C THR A 392 10.40 26.30 -11.73
N GLU A 393 9.12 26.29 -11.37
CA GLU A 393 8.68 26.55 -9.99
C GLU A 393 9.11 25.46 -9.00
N LEU A 394 9.14 24.20 -9.44
CA LEU A 394 9.69 23.09 -8.65
C LEU A 394 11.20 23.23 -8.47
N ALA A 395 11.93 23.58 -9.53
CA ALA A 395 13.37 23.78 -9.48
C ALA A 395 13.79 24.90 -8.52
N LYS A 396 13.03 26.01 -8.45
CA LYS A 396 13.24 27.09 -7.45
C LYS A 396 13.21 26.60 -6.00
N ARG A 397 12.54 25.47 -5.75
CA ARG A 397 12.37 24.85 -4.43
C ARG A 397 13.28 23.63 -4.23
N ASN A 398 14.23 23.39 -5.13
CA ASN A 398 15.04 22.17 -5.19
C ASN A 398 14.21 20.88 -5.27
N VAL A 399 12.99 20.96 -5.79
CA VAL A 399 12.09 19.82 -6.00
C VAL A 399 12.29 19.29 -7.41
N LYS A 400 12.46 17.97 -7.52
CA LYS A 400 12.53 17.27 -8.80
C LYS A 400 11.15 16.84 -9.26
N ILE A 401 11.00 16.51 -10.54
CA ILE A 401 9.73 15.99 -11.07
C ILE A 401 9.90 14.67 -11.83
N LEU A 402 8.99 13.74 -11.57
CA LEU A 402 8.70 12.56 -12.38
C LEU A 402 7.42 12.87 -13.17
N TRP A 403 7.56 13.05 -14.47
CA TRP A 403 6.42 13.25 -15.36
C TRP A 403 5.80 11.91 -15.72
N ILE A 404 4.47 11.83 -15.71
CA ILE A 404 3.75 10.71 -16.30
C ILE A 404 3.36 11.13 -17.71
N LEU A 405 3.80 10.38 -18.71
CA LEU A 405 3.39 10.62 -20.08
C LEU A 405 2.03 9.93 -20.29
N ASP A 406 0.96 10.68 -20.13
CA ASP A 406 -0.43 10.21 -20.22
C ASP A 406 -1.28 11.24 -20.97
N TYR A 407 -2.58 11.09 -21.15
CA TYR A 407 -3.18 9.85 -21.61
C TYR A 407 -3.02 9.76 -23.13
N GLY A 408 -4.05 9.29 -23.84
CA GLY A 408 -4.04 9.20 -25.29
C GLY A 408 -4.19 10.57 -25.96
N HIS A 409 -4.46 10.55 -27.26
CA HIS A 409 -4.72 11.76 -28.03
C HIS A 409 -5.82 11.47 -29.05
N LYS A 410 -6.80 12.37 -29.16
CA LYS A 410 -7.97 12.27 -30.05
C LYS A 410 -7.62 11.98 -31.51
N ASP A 411 -6.48 12.49 -31.98
CA ASP A 411 -6.02 12.29 -33.36
C ASP A 411 -5.24 10.97 -33.54
N HIS A 412 -4.99 10.24 -32.45
CA HIS A 412 -4.16 9.03 -32.38
C HIS A 412 -4.83 7.88 -31.61
N GLY A 413 -6.13 7.68 -31.82
CA GLY A 413 -6.88 6.53 -31.28
C GLY A 413 -7.75 6.85 -30.06
N GLY A 414 -7.72 8.08 -29.55
CA GLY A 414 -8.64 8.60 -28.53
C GLY A 414 -7.94 9.22 -27.32
N SER A 415 -8.62 10.15 -26.64
CA SER A 415 -8.05 10.98 -25.57
C SER A 415 -7.67 10.22 -24.30
N THR A 416 -8.41 9.16 -23.99
CA THR A 416 -8.22 8.35 -22.76
C THR A 416 -7.84 6.91 -23.08
N THR A 417 -7.61 6.60 -24.35
CA THR A 417 -7.32 5.24 -24.83
C THR A 417 -5.83 5.10 -25.11
N PRO A 418 -5.24 3.94 -24.78
CA PRO A 418 -3.84 3.68 -25.05
C PRO A 418 -3.57 3.59 -26.56
N PRO A 419 -2.37 3.97 -27.03
CA PRO A 419 -1.97 3.79 -28.42
C PRO A 419 -1.85 2.30 -28.79
N VAL A 420 -2.79 1.79 -29.60
CA VAL A 420 -2.84 0.35 -29.98
C VAL A 420 -2.17 0.06 -31.32
N THR A 421 -2.36 0.91 -32.33
CA THR A 421 -1.82 0.67 -33.67
C THR A 421 -0.36 1.12 -33.75
N THR A 422 0.43 0.54 -34.66
CA THR A 422 1.82 0.94 -34.89
C THR A 422 1.95 2.45 -35.18
N ALA A 423 0.99 3.03 -35.91
CA ALA A 423 0.98 4.47 -36.18
C ALA A 423 0.73 5.32 -34.92
N ASN A 424 -0.20 4.91 -34.06
CA ASN A 424 -0.49 5.61 -32.81
C ASN A 424 0.66 5.47 -31.81
N GLN A 425 1.27 4.28 -31.73
CA GLN A 425 2.46 4.02 -30.91
C GLN A 425 3.64 4.88 -31.36
N ALA A 426 3.86 5.02 -32.67
CA ALA A 426 4.89 5.92 -33.20
C ALA A 426 4.61 7.40 -32.88
N ALA A 427 3.35 7.83 -32.92
CA ALA A 427 2.95 9.19 -32.52
C ALA A 427 3.17 9.43 -31.02
N TYR A 428 2.84 8.46 -30.17
CA TYR A 428 3.09 8.53 -28.74
C TYR A 428 4.61 8.53 -28.42
N ALA A 429 5.41 7.77 -29.16
CA ALA A 429 6.87 7.82 -29.05
C ALA A 429 7.43 9.21 -29.43
N GLU A 430 6.84 9.88 -30.43
CA GLU A 430 7.20 11.26 -30.79
C GLU A 430 6.83 12.25 -29.67
N PHE A 431 5.67 12.10 -29.04
CA PHE A 431 5.30 12.83 -27.82
C PHE A 431 6.34 12.65 -26.72
N ALA A 432 6.69 11.40 -26.40
CA ALA A 432 7.71 11.09 -25.39
C ALA A 432 9.07 11.70 -25.73
N ARG A 433 9.50 11.61 -26.99
CA ARG A 433 10.75 12.24 -27.46
C ARG A 433 10.73 13.75 -27.29
N ARG A 434 9.62 14.42 -27.61
CA ARG A 434 9.47 15.88 -27.46
C ARG A 434 9.45 16.32 -26.00
N ALA A 435 8.77 15.57 -25.13
CA ALA A 435 8.80 15.81 -23.70
C ALA A 435 10.24 15.69 -23.18
N ALA A 436 10.95 14.60 -23.51
CA ALA A 436 12.33 14.38 -23.11
C ALA A 436 13.28 15.51 -23.56
N LEU A 437 13.14 16.00 -24.80
CA LEU A 437 13.93 17.12 -25.29
C LEU A 437 13.62 18.43 -24.58
N THR A 438 12.34 18.72 -24.37
CA THR A 438 11.88 19.96 -23.72
C THR A 438 12.40 20.06 -22.29
N PHE A 439 12.39 18.95 -21.57
CA PHE A 439 12.72 18.91 -20.14
C PHE A 439 14.18 18.52 -19.83
N LYS A 440 15.00 18.30 -20.86
CA LYS A 440 16.44 18.03 -20.69
C LYS A 440 17.10 19.12 -19.86
N GLY A 441 17.68 18.74 -18.72
CA GLY A 441 18.35 19.65 -17.79
C GLY A 441 17.44 20.44 -16.85
N ARG A 442 16.13 20.15 -16.78
CA ARG A 442 15.14 20.90 -15.97
C ARG A 442 14.72 20.20 -14.67
N ASN A 443 15.67 19.57 -13.98
CA ASN A 443 15.44 18.87 -12.70
C ASN A 443 14.36 17.75 -12.78
N VAL A 444 14.23 17.11 -13.95
CA VAL A 444 13.36 15.95 -14.17
C VAL A 444 14.13 14.67 -13.86
N VAL A 445 13.58 13.81 -12.99
CA VAL A 445 14.22 12.53 -12.61
C VAL A 445 13.93 11.39 -13.57
N GLY A 446 12.85 11.52 -14.34
CA GLY A 446 12.44 10.50 -15.29
C GLY A 446 11.07 10.79 -15.88
N PHE A 447 10.65 9.86 -16.73
CA PHE A 447 9.33 9.81 -17.34
C PHE A 447 8.74 8.44 -17.05
N GLU A 448 7.53 8.44 -16.51
CA GLU A 448 6.71 7.24 -16.36
C GLU A 448 5.87 7.08 -17.62
N ILE A 449 5.85 5.88 -18.19
CA ILE A 449 5.06 5.56 -19.38
C ILE A 449 3.70 5.07 -18.92
N TRP A 450 2.67 5.90 -19.15
CA TRP A 450 1.26 5.66 -18.83
C TRP A 450 0.93 5.53 -17.33
N ASN A 451 -0.29 5.94 -16.94
CA ASN A 451 -0.79 5.75 -15.57
C ASN A 451 -1.62 4.45 -15.45
N GLU A 452 -1.26 3.57 -14.53
CA GLU A 452 -2.02 2.37 -14.14
C GLU A 452 -2.52 1.50 -15.32
N PRO A 453 -1.61 1.03 -16.22
CA PRO A 453 -1.99 0.23 -17.39
C PRO A 453 -2.62 -1.12 -17.03
N ASN A 454 -2.59 -1.53 -15.76
CA ASN A 454 -3.17 -2.76 -15.23
C ASN A 454 -4.64 -2.61 -14.80
N TRP A 455 -5.22 -1.40 -14.82
CA TRP A 455 -6.59 -1.15 -14.36
C TRP A 455 -7.50 -0.71 -15.51
N GLN A 456 -8.63 -1.41 -15.68
CA GLN A 456 -9.58 -1.24 -16.79
C GLN A 456 -9.97 0.23 -17.10
N PRO A 457 -10.19 1.12 -16.11
CA PRO A 457 -10.54 2.52 -16.37
C PRO A 457 -9.44 3.33 -17.06
N PHE A 458 -8.17 2.97 -16.90
CA PHE A 458 -7.04 3.66 -17.53
C PHE A 458 -6.45 2.91 -18.72
N TRP A 459 -6.77 1.62 -18.86
CA TRP A 459 -6.37 0.81 -20.00
C TRP A 459 -7.45 -0.23 -20.29
N PRO A 460 -8.26 -0.06 -21.34
CA PRO A 460 -9.25 -1.07 -21.73
C PRO A 460 -8.56 -2.39 -22.07
N ASN A 461 -8.98 -3.48 -21.44
CA ASN A 461 -8.40 -4.83 -21.61
C ASN A 461 -6.87 -4.85 -21.34
N PRO A 462 -6.43 -4.61 -20.08
CA PRO A 462 -5.01 -4.57 -19.71
C PRO A 462 -4.21 -5.77 -20.23
N ASN A 463 -3.12 -5.48 -20.94
CA ASN A 463 -2.23 -6.49 -21.51
C ASN A 463 -0.76 -6.05 -21.39
N PRO A 464 0.11 -6.85 -20.73
CA PRO A 464 1.51 -6.49 -20.53
C PRO A 464 2.31 -6.43 -21.84
N VAL A 465 1.92 -7.16 -22.89
CA VAL A 465 2.57 -7.09 -24.21
C VAL A 465 2.26 -5.76 -24.88
N ASP A 466 1.00 -5.32 -24.83
CA ASP A 466 0.58 -4.05 -25.43
C ASP A 466 1.23 -2.85 -24.72
N TYR A 467 1.34 -2.92 -23.39
CA TYR A 467 2.13 -1.97 -22.62
C TYR A 467 3.61 -1.97 -23.02
N GLY A 468 4.20 -3.16 -23.17
CA GLY A 468 5.60 -3.32 -23.58
C GLY A 468 5.90 -2.72 -24.96
N ASN A 469 4.91 -2.58 -25.85
CA ASN A 469 5.07 -1.92 -27.15
C ASN A 469 5.23 -0.39 -27.05
N LEU A 470 4.99 0.22 -25.88
CA LEU A 470 5.22 1.65 -25.64
C LEU A 470 6.62 1.98 -25.10
N LEU A 471 7.42 0.97 -24.74
CA LEU A 471 8.78 1.09 -24.19
C LEU A 471 9.83 0.99 -25.29
#